data_AF-A0A094EY10-F1
#
_entry.id   AF-A0A094EY10-F1
#
_cell.length_a   1.000
_cell.length_b   1.000
_cell.length_c   1.000
_cell.angle_alpha   90.00
_cell.angle_beta   90.00
_cell.angle_gamma   90.00
#
_symmetry.space_group_name_H-M   'P 1'
#
loop_
_entity.id
_entity.type
_entity.pdbx_description
1 polymer ?
#
loop_
_entity_poly.entity_id
_entity_poly.type
_entity_poly.pdbx_seq_one_letter_code
_entity_poly.pdbx_strand_id
1 'polypeptide(L)'
;MEEFHGWHADITPDNIIIVQERFKLADLGFAKFVKKTKSDPEEFIYGGTETYGAPERRHSGKGRIAVPQTIDTWSLGCVFSVAATWAVLGGKGIQQFTEFRQRAIRKIVQGQPADSTSLGTTPILNLGDYFHNGKEVLGAVLSWHVFLRTISRKNDFVTSRVLDIIDENIFVGVARRRIKAKDLYSKLDEIKAEMQAETESLPKEIMEVLLGVEEALLKPPESAYTPSPIIKYGSYGF
;
A
#
# COMPACT_ATOMS: atom_id res chain seq x y z
N MET A 1 -12.44 -18.13 24.50
CA MET A 1 -11.88 -18.03 23.14
C MET A 1 -10.47 -17.47 23.30
N GLU A 2 -9.46 -18.09 22.67
CA GLU A 2 -8.09 -17.58 22.76
C GLU A 2 -7.91 -16.39 21.81
N GLU A 3 -7.23 -15.33 22.26
CA GLU A 3 -6.92 -14.15 21.46
C GLU A 3 -5.47 -14.20 20.96
N PHE A 4 -5.23 -13.68 19.75
CA PHE A 4 -3.92 -13.67 19.10
C PHE A 4 -3.54 -12.26 18.65
N HIS A 5 -2.24 -11.96 18.69
CA HIS A 5 -1.63 -10.89 17.93
C HIS A 5 -1.22 -11.42 16.56
N GLY A 6 -1.60 -10.73 15.50
CA GLY A 6 -1.33 -11.13 14.12
C GLY A 6 -0.46 -10.11 13.39
N TRP A 7 0.44 -10.60 12.55
CA TRP A 7 1.14 -9.83 11.53
C TRP A 7 0.76 -10.42 10.19
N HIS A 8 0.41 -9.58 9.22
CA HIS A 8 0.30 -9.99 7.82
C HIS A 8 1.67 -10.04 7.16
N ALA A 9 2.54 -9.06 7.47
CA ALA A 9 3.92 -8.95 7.02
C ALA A 9 4.13 -8.76 5.50
N ASP A 10 3.05 -8.62 4.73
CA ASP A 10 3.10 -8.48 3.27
C ASP A 10 1.85 -7.78 2.71
N ILE A 11 1.42 -6.69 3.36
CA ILE A 11 0.32 -5.87 2.84
C ILE A 11 0.84 -5.07 1.64
N THR A 12 0.28 -5.37 0.48
CA THR A 12 0.58 -4.72 -0.80
C THR A 12 -0.73 -4.49 -1.56
N PRO A 13 -0.75 -3.65 -2.61
CA PRO A 13 -1.93 -3.53 -3.46
C PRO A 13 -2.38 -4.88 -4.07
N ASP A 14 -1.44 -5.75 -4.46
CA ASP A 14 -1.72 -7.05 -5.06
C ASP A 14 -2.38 -8.04 -4.07
N ASN A 15 -2.11 -7.87 -2.77
CA ASN A 15 -2.66 -8.70 -1.70
C ASN A 15 -3.97 -8.13 -1.11
N ILE A 16 -4.56 -7.11 -1.74
CA ILE A 16 -5.90 -6.58 -1.41
C ILE A 16 -6.84 -6.91 -2.57
N ILE A 17 -7.66 -7.94 -2.39
CA ILE A 17 -8.57 -8.43 -3.42
C ILE A 17 -10.01 -8.01 -3.15
N ILE A 18 -10.84 -7.94 -4.19
CA ILE A 18 -12.27 -7.69 -4.08
C ILE A 18 -13.01 -9.03 -4.19
N VAL A 19 -13.76 -9.38 -3.15
CA VAL A 19 -14.63 -10.57 -3.14
C VAL A 19 -16.01 -10.14 -2.69
N GLN A 20 -17.01 -10.30 -3.57
CA GLN A 20 -18.39 -9.88 -3.31
C GLN A 20 -18.45 -8.41 -2.85
N GLU A 21 -17.86 -7.52 -3.65
CA GLU A 21 -17.83 -6.05 -3.42
C GLU A 21 -17.13 -5.62 -2.12
N ARG A 22 -16.38 -6.52 -1.48
CA ARG A 22 -15.64 -6.23 -0.26
C ARG A 22 -14.16 -6.45 -0.47
N PHE A 23 -13.36 -5.48 -0.04
CA PHE A 23 -11.92 -5.64 0.07
C PHE A 23 -11.57 -6.68 1.13
N LYS A 24 -10.66 -7.60 0.79
CA LYS A 24 -10.13 -8.64 1.67
C LYS A 24 -8.61 -8.70 1.53
N LEU A 25 -7.93 -8.90 2.65
CA LEU A 25 -6.52 -9.22 2.65
C LEU A 25 -6.33 -10.68 2.21
N ALA A 26 -5.37 -10.90 1.33
CA ALA A 26 -4.99 -12.19 0.78
C ALA A 26 -3.49 -12.43 0.98
N ASP A 27 -3.04 -13.64 0.65
CA ASP A 27 -1.66 -14.09 0.80
C ASP A 27 -1.10 -13.96 2.23
N LEU A 28 -1.39 -14.98 3.04
CA LEU A 28 -0.88 -15.10 4.39
C LEU A 28 0.45 -15.88 4.46
N GLY A 29 1.19 -15.99 3.34
CA GLY A 29 2.44 -16.75 3.27
C GLY A 29 3.53 -16.29 4.26
N PHE A 30 3.49 -15.01 4.65
CA PHE A 30 4.39 -14.41 5.65
C PHE A 30 3.73 -14.12 7.00
N ALA A 31 2.45 -14.47 7.15
CA ALA A 31 1.69 -14.12 8.34
C ALA A 31 2.22 -14.84 9.59
N LYS A 32 2.14 -14.16 10.73
CA LYS A 32 2.50 -14.71 12.04
C LYS A 32 1.38 -14.45 13.04
N PHE A 33 1.11 -15.43 13.88
CA PHE A 33 0.14 -15.32 14.96
C PHE A 33 0.78 -15.77 16.27
N VAL A 34 0.75 -14.90 17.27
CA VAL A 34 1.29 -15.16 18.60
C VAL A 34 0.17 -15.00 19.61
N LYS A 35 0.09 -15.91 20.57
CA LYS A 35 -0.95 -15.85 21.61
C LYS A 35 -0.83 -14.53 22.37
N LYS A 36 -1.97 -13.89 22.64
CA LYS A 36 -2.01 -12.58 23.28
C LYS A 36 -1.42 -12.62 24.68
N THR A 37 -0.49 -11.70 24.93
CA THR A 37 0.16 -11.50 26.24
C THR A 37 -0.15 -10.11 26.79
N LYS A 38 0.26 -9.82 28.03
CA LYS A 38 0.06 -8.48 28.64
C LYS A 38 0.99 -7.40 28.05
N SER A 39 2.10 -7.79 27.40
CA SER A 39 3.07 -6.87 26.79
C SER A 39 2.70 -6.51 25.36
N ASP A 40 3.20 -5.36 24.87
CA ASP A 40 3.15 -5.02 23.45
C ASP A 40 3.87 -6.12 22.64
N PRO A 41 3.24 -6.67 21.59
CA PRO A 41 3.78 -7.80 20.85
C PRO A 41 4.86 -7.38 19.87
N GLU A 42 5.96 -8.12 19.84
CA GLU A 42 7.01 -8.05 18.83
C GLU A 42 7.38 -9.47 18.38
N GLU A 43 7.68 -9.65 17.10
CA GLU A 43 8.04 -10.96 16.53
C GLU A 43 9.09 -10.84 15.43
N PHE A 44 9.89 -11.89 15.24
CA PHE A 44 10.82 -12.01 14.12
C PHE A 44 10.08 -12.37 12.84
N ILE A 45 10.00 -11.39 11.93
CA ILE A 45 9.34 -11.53 10.63
C ILE A 45 10.37 -11.77 9.53
N TYR A 46 10.09 -12.73 8.63
CA TYR A 46 10.95 -13.08 7.50
C TYR A 46 10.22 -12.92 6.18
N GLY A 47 10.95 -12.54 5.12
CA GLY A 47 10.39 -12.37 3.78
C GLY A 47 9.54 -11.11 3.64
N GLY A 48 8.51 -11.16 2.79
CA GLY A 48 7.64 -10.03 2.43
C GLY A 48 8.24 -9.11 1.36
N THR A 49 7.37 -8.27 0.81
CA THR A 49 7.70 -7.32 -0.25
C THR A 49 8.44 -6.11 0.31
N GLU A 50 9.67 -5.87 -0.12
CA GLU A 50 10.49 -4.79 0.45
C GLU A 50 9.94 -3.39 0.15
N THR A 51 9.30 -3.18 -1.00
CA THR A 51 8.81 -1.85 -1.44
C THR A 51 7.89 -1.20 -0.41
N TYR A 52 6.99 -2.00 0.17
CA TYR A 52 5.99 -1.56 1.16
C TYR A 52 6.47 -1.79 2.60
N GLY A 53 7.69 -2.31 2.79
CA GLY A 53 8.24 -2.63 4.10
C GLY A 53 8.56 -1.40 4.94
N ALA A 54 8.34 -1.52 6.25
CA ALA A 54 8.73 -0.51 7.23
C ALA A 54 10.27 -0.44 7.39
N PRO A 55 10.85 0.73 7.71
CA PRO A 55 12.30 0.90 7.79
C PRO A 55 12.98 -0.04 8.78
N GLU A 56 12.34 -0.34 9.91
CA GLU A 56 12.86 -1.24 10.94
C GLU A 56 13.02 -2.70 10.48
N ARG A 57 12.37 -3.10 9.38
CA ARG A 57 12.58 -4.44 8.79
C ARG A 57 13.95 -4.58 8.13
N ARG A 58 14.61 -3.45 7.85
CA ARG A 58 15.85 -3.35 7.09
C ARG A 58 16.99 -2.91 7.98
N HIS A 59 17.30 -3.71 9.00
CA HIS A 59 18.38 -3.39 9.92
C HIS A 59 19.76 -3.73 9.33
N SER A 60 20.75 -2.84 9.52
CA SER A 60 22.12 -2.92 8.97
C SER A 60 23.14 -3.66 9.85
N GLY A 61 22.70 -4.37 10.89
CA GLY A 61 23.55 -5.05 11.86
C GLY A 61 23.55 -6.58 11.75
N LYS A 62 24.50 -7.23 12.46
CA LYS A 62 24.56 -8.68 12.64
C LYS A 62 23.45 -9.16 13.58
N GLY A 63 22.22 -9.22 13.08
CA GLY A 63 21.08 -9.78 13.81
C GLY A 63 19.75 -9.27 13.29
N ARG A 64 18.75 -10.15 13.22
CA ARG A 64 17.35 -9.77 12.97
C ARG A 64 16.78 -9.16 14.25
N ILE A 65 15.86 -8.20 14.13
CA ILE A 65 15.18 -7.56 15.26
C ILE A 65 13.72 -7.99 15.23
N ALA A 66 13.14 -8.23 16.42
CA ALA A 66 11.70 -8.46 16.55
C ALA A 66 10.96 -7.15 16.32
N VAL A 67 9.92 -7.16 15.49
CA VAL A 67 9.21 -5.95 15.05
C VAL A 67 7.76 -5.94 15.55
N PRO A 68 7.22 -4.75 15.88
CA PRO A 68 5.83 -4.62 16.31
C PRO A 68 4.85 -4.80 15.13
N GLN A 69 3.56 -4.99 15.42
CA GLN A 69 2.49 -5.10 14.41
C GLN A 69 2.36 -3.83 13.53
N THR A 70 2.91 -2.69 13.98
CA THR A 70 2.85 -1.43 13.23
C THR A 70 3.65 -1.46 11.92
N ILE A 71 4.41 -2.51 11.63
CA ILE A 71 4.95 -2.73 10.27
C ILE A 71 3.85 -2.90 9.22
N ASP A 72 2.70 -3.47 9.60
CA ASP A 72 1.55 -3.63 8.71
C ASP A 72 0.84 -2.29 8.53
N THR A 73 0.77 -1.46 9.58
CA THR A 73 0.28 -0.08 9.48
C THR A 73 1.11 0.72 8.48
N TRP A 74 2.45 0.61 8.53
CA TRP A 74 3.34 1.27 7.57
C TRP A 74 3.05 0.82 6.13
N SER A 75 2.93 -0.49 5.94
CA SER A 75 2.64 -1.10 4.64
C SER A 75 1.30 -0.59 4.09
N LEU A 76 0.28 -0.48 4.95
CA LEU A 76 -1.01 0.11 4.60
C LEU A 76 -0.91 1.60 4.25
N GLY A 77 -0.06 2.37 4.93
CA GLY A 77 0.25 3.75 4.56
C GLY A 77 0.81 3.86 3.14
N CYS A 78 1.73 2.96 2.78
CA CYS A 78 2.28 2.88 1.43
C CYS A 78 1.19 2.54 0.39
N VAL A 79 0.28 1.61 0.70
CA VAL A 79 -0.88 1.29 -0.15
C VAL A 79 -1.78 2.51 -0.32
N PHE A 80 -2.12 3.21 0.76
CA PHE A 80 -2.95 4.41 0.67
C PHE A 80 -2.28 5.54 -0.11
N SER A 81 -0.95 5.72 -0.01
CA SER A 81 -0.21 6.66 -0.86
C SER A 81 -0.33 6.33 -2.36
N VAL A 82 -0.30 5.04 -2.71
CA VAL A 82 -0.52 4.59 -4.10
C VAL A 82 -1.97 4.81 -4.52
N ALA A 83 -2.94 4.49 -3.66
CA ALA A 83 -4.36 4.69 -3.94
C ALA A 83 -4.69 6.19 -4.12
N ALA A 84 -4.18 7.06 -3.25
CA ALA A 84 -4.31 8.51 -3.38
C ALA A 84 -3.71 9.02 -4.69
N THR A 85 -2.53 8.51 -5.07
CA THR A 85 -1.92 8.85 -6.36
C THR A 85 -2.81 8.44 -7.52
N TRP A 86 -3.38 7.24 -7.49
CA TRP A 86 -4.29 6.77 -8.52
C TRP A 86 -5.58 7.60 -8.59
N ALA A 87 -6.18 7.92 -7.43
CA ALA A 87 -7.41 8.70 -7.37
C ALA A 87 -7.26 10.08 -8.01
N VAL A 88 -6.09 10.70 -7.86
CA VAL A 88 -5.81 12.06 -8.34
C VAL A 88 -5.23 12.08 -9.75
N LEU A 89 -4.31 11.16 -10.08
CA LEU A 89 -3.50 11.19 -11.31
C LEU A 89 -3.68 9.96 -12.22
N GLY A 90 -4.47 8.98 -11.80
CA GLY A 90 -4.67 7.71 -12.50
C GLY A 90 -3.40 6.84 -12.57
N GLY A 91 -3.43 5.83 -13.44
CA GLY A 91 -2.35 4.85 -13.57
C GLY A 91 -0.99 5.46 -13.99
N LYS A 92 -0.99 6.53 -14.80
CA LYS A 92 0.24 7.25 -15.16
C LYS A 92 0.87 7.93 -13.94
N GLY A 93 0.06 8.43 -13.02
CA GLY A 93 0.53 8.99 -11.75
C GLY A 93 1.30 7.98 -10.90
N ILE A 94 0.85 6.72 -10.84
CA ILE A 94 1.54 5.66 -10.10
C ILE A 94 2.94 5.41 -10.68
N GLN A 95 3.06 5.38 -12.01
CA GLN A 95 4.34 5.19 -12.69
C GLN A 95 5.30 6.35 -12.38
N GLN A 96 4.80 7.58 -12.46
CA GLN A 96 5.57 8.79 -12.14
C GLN A 96 6.01 8.80 -10.66
N PHE A 97 5.12 8.42 -9.75
CA PHE A 97 5.44 8.36 -8.33
C PHE A 97 6.51 7.30 -8.03
N THR A 98 6.40 6.15 -8.67
CA THR A 98 7.39 5.06 -8.58
C THR A 98 8.76 5.51 -9.09
N GLU A 99 8.80 6.14 -10.26
CA GLU A 99 10.04 6.68 -10.79
C GLU A 99 10.62 7.77 -9.87
N PHE A 100 9.78 8.62 -9.29
CA PHE A 100 10.22 9.68 -8.38
C PHE A 100 10.88 9.12 -7.12
N ARG A 101 10.29 8.08 -6.50
CA ARG A 101 10.89 7.38 -5.36
C ARG A 101 12.21 6.71 -5.76
N GLN A 102 12.24 5.96 -6.86
CA GLN A 102 13.46 5.30 -7.35
C GLN A 102 14.61 6.29 -7.63
N ARG A 103 14.32 7.47 -8.19
CA ARG A 103 15.32 8.53 -8.41
C ARG A 103 15.85 9.06 -7.08
N ALA A 104 15.00 9.24 -6.08
CA ALA A 104 15.42 9.67 -4.75
C ALA A 104 16.26 8.60 -4.03
N ILE A 105 15.90 7.32 -4.13
CA ILE A 105 16.71 6.21 -3.61
C ILE A 105 18.07 6.14 -4.31
N ARG A 106 18.12 6.25 -5.64
CA ARG A 106 19.38 6.29 -6.40
C ARG A 106 20.34 7.36 -5.89
N LYS A 107 19.83 8.57 -5.61
CA LYS A 107 20.63 9.66 -5.05
C LYS A 107 21.18 9.33 -3.65
N ILE A 108 20.36 8.69 -2.80
CA ILE A 108 20.80 8.26 -1.47
C ILE A 108 21.91 7.23 -1.58
N VAL A 109 21.72 6.18 -2.40
CA VAL A 109 22.70 5.10 -2.60
C VAL A 109 24.01 5.62 -3.18
N GLN A 110 23.97 6.53 -4.15
CA GLN A 110 25.17 7.15 -4.73
C GLN A 110 25.94 8.02 -3.73
N GLY A 111 25.24 8.58 -2.73
CA GLY A 111 25.85 9.35 -1.65
C GLY A 111 26.35 8.50 -0.48
N GLN A 112 26.14 7.17 -0.49
CA GLN A 112 26.63 6.29 0.59
C GLN A 112 28.14 6.08 0.47
N PRO A 113 28.91 6.15 1.58
CA PRO A 113 30.34 5.88 1.57
C PRO A 113 30.62 4.45 1.09
N ALA A 114 31.57 4.29 0.17
CA ALA A 114 31.96 2.99 -0.40
C ALA A 114 32.40 1.96 0.67
N ASP A 115 33.01 2.45 1.76
CA ASP A 115 33.49 1.65 2.90
C ASP A 115 32.56 1.70 4.10
N SER A 116 31.24 1.77 3.88
CA SER A 116 30.25 1.66 4.97
C SER A 116 30.21 0.23 5.50
N THR A 117 31.28 -0.23 6.14
CA THR A 117 31.31 -1.45 6.93
C THR A 117 30.53 -1.20 8.22
N SER A 118 29.20 -1.30 8.18
CA SER A 118 28.30 -1.65 9.30
C SER A 118 28.42 -0.89 10.65
N LEU A 119 29.23 0.17 10.76
CA LEU A 119 29.51 0.88 12.00
C LEU A 119 28.73 2.21 12.13
N GLY A 120 28.05 2.63 11.06
CA GLY A 120 27.12 3.76 11.06
C GLY A 120 25.70 3.34 11.46
N THR A 121 25.02 4.19 12.23
CA THR A 121 23.63 4.00 12.69
C THR A 121 22.57 4.13 11.57
N THR A 122 22.98 4.45 10.35
CA THR A 122 22.09 4.58 9.17
C THR A 122 22.11 3.31 8.33
N PRO A 123 20.95 2.66 8.11
CA PRO A 123 20.91 1.46 7.29
C PRO A 123 21.34 1.70 5.84
N ILE A 124 22.18 0.81 5.32
CA ILE A 124 22.59 0.81 3.92
C ILE A 124 21.37 0.45 3.08
N LEU A 125 21.10 1.27 2.06
CA LEU A 125 20.05 0.97 1.09
C LEU A 125 20.70 0.45 -0.17
N ASN A 126 20.04 -0.50 -0.81
CA ASN A 126 20.37 -0.90 -2.17
C ASN A 126 19.45 -0.18 -3.14
N LEU A 127 19.77 -0.27 -4.43
CA LEU A 127 18.87 0.20 -5.47
C LEU A 127 17.53 -0.54 -5.38
N GLY A 128 16.45 0.23 -5.51
CA GLY A 128 15.08 -0.28 -5.41
C GLY A 128 14.06 0.84 -5.42
N ASP A 129 12.83 0.48 -5.08
CA ASP A 129 11.71 1.39 -4.87
C ASP A 129 11.25 1.25 -3.42
N TYR A 130 11.48 2.27 -2.59
CA TYR A 130 11.14 2.25 -1.17
C TYR A 130 10.42 3.54 -0.79
N PHE A 131 9.54 3.43 0.21
CA PHE A 131 8.90 4.58 0.83
C PHE A 131 9.72 5.21 1.97
N HIS A 132 10.87 4.63 2.32
CA HIS A 132 11.74 5.10 3.39
C HIS A 132 13.21 5.25 2.95
N ASN A 133 13.97 6.02 3.71
CA ASN A 133 15.42 6.18 3.56
C ASN A 133 16.23 5.26 4.49
N GLY A 134 15.65 4.12 4.87
CA GLY A 134 16.20 3.21 5.87
C GLY A 134 15.87 3.57 7.32
N LYS A 135 15.38 4.77 7.61
CA LYS A 135 15.03 5.19 8.96
C LYS A 135 13.67 5.90 9.05
N GLU A 136 13.49 6.89 8.19
CA GLU A 136 12.30 7.74 8.12
C GLU A 136 11.65 7.59 6.74
N VAL A 137 10.43 8.10 6.59
CA VAL A 137 9.79 8.24 5.27
C VAL A 137 10.69 9.05 4.33
N LEU A 138 10.69 8.65 3.05
CA LEU A 138 11.45 9.31 2.02
C LEU A 138 10.88 10.72 1.77
N GLY A 139 11.72 11.75 1.77
CA GLY A 139 11.25 13.13 1.53
C GLY A 139 10.53 13.32 0.18
N ALA A 140 10.84 12.49 -0.81
CA ALA A 140 10.13 12.44 -2.09
C ALA A 140 8.67 11.98 -1.94
N VAL A 141 8.36 11.08 -1.01
CA VAL A 141 6.99 10.64 -0.71
C VAL A 141 6.18 11.80 -0.13
N LEU A 142 6.72 12.48 0.88
CA LEU A 142 6.06 13.64 1.49
C LEU A 142 5.85 14.78 0.47
N SER A 143 6.86 15.06 -0.36
CA SER A 143 6.76 16.05 -1.42
C SER A 143 5.68 15.68 -2.44
N TRP A 144 5.56 14.39 -2.76
CA TRP A 144 4.52 13.88 -3.63
C TRP A 144 3.13 14.05 -3.01
N HIS A 145 2.97 13.77 -1.71
CA HIS A 145 1.70 13.98 -1.02
C HIS A 145 1.29 15.44 -0.97
N VAL A 146 2.24 16.37 -0.77
CA VAL A 146 1.98 17.81 -0.91
C VAL A 146 1.47 18.12 -2.31
N PHE A 147 2.15 17.61 -3.34
CA PHE A 147 1.72 17.79 -4.73
C PHE A 147 0.31 17.24 -4.98
N LEU A 148 -0.03 16.04 -4.50
CA LEU A 148 -1.38 15.48 -4.65
C LEU A 148 -2.43 16.43 -4.05
N ARG A 149 -2.20 16.92 -2.81
CA ARG A 149 -3.11 17.87 -2.16
C ARG A 149 -3.31 19.16 -2.96
N THR A 150 -2.32 19.64 -3.72
CA THR A 150 -2.46 20.88 -4.50
C THR A 150 -3.26 20.73 -5.79
N ILE A 151 -3.35 19.50 -6.33
CA ILE A 151 -4.04 19.24 -7.59
C ILE A 151 -5.32 18.40 -7.41
N SER A 152 -5.57 17.89 -6.21
CA SER A 152 -6.83 17.21 -5.87
C SER A 152 -8.03 18.09 -6.17
N ARG A 153 -9.14 17.45 -6.53
CA ARG A 153 -10.40 18.15 -6.78
C ARG A 153 -10.84 18.86 -5.51
N LYS A 154 -11.46 20.03 -5.64
CA LYS A 154 -11.91 20.84 -4.49
C LYS A 154 -12.84 20.09 -3.52
N ASN A 155 -13.62 19.14 -4.04
CA ASN A 155 -14.56 18.34 -3.25
C ASN A 155 -13.99 16.99 -2.80
N ASP A 156 -12.73 16.68 -3.12
CA ASP A 156 -12.06 15.48 -2.64
C ASP A 156 -11.29 15.78 -1.34
N PHE A 157 -12.05 15.95 -0.25
CA PHE A 157 -11.49 16.12 1.08
C PHE A 157 -10.98 14.80 1.68
N VAL A 158 -11.49 13.67 1.18
CA VAL A 158 -11.17 12.32 1.66
C VAL A 158 -9.71 12.01 1.40
N THR A 159 -9.25 12.21 0.16
CA THR A 159 -7.85 11.94 -0.20
C THR A 159 -6.90 12.78 0.63
N SER A 160 -7.18 14.08 0.82
CA SER A 160 -6.33 14.95 1.65
C SER A 160 -6.29 14.49 3.11
N ARG A 161 -7.43 14.15 3.70
CA ARG A 161 -7.53 13.74 5.11
C ARG A 161 -6.84 12.39 5.36
N VAL A 162 -6.96 11.46 4.42
CA VAL A 162 -6.21 10.19 4.46
C VAL A 162 -4.71 10.45 4.36
N LEU A 163 -4.26 11.32 3.46
CA LEU A 163 -2.85 11.72 3.36
C LEU A 163 -2.34 12.37 4.65
N ASP A 164 -3.16 13.15 5.35
CA ASP A 164 -2.79 13.77 6.64
C ASP A 164 -2.55 12.70 7.71
N ILE A 165 -3.44 11.70 7.83
CA ILE A 165 -3.24 10.56 8.73
C ILE A 165 -1.95 9.81 8.38
N ILE A 166 -1.69 9.60 7.08
CA ILE A 166 -0.48 8.90 6.63
C ILE A 166 0.76 9.67 7.07
N ASP A 167 0.86 10.95 6.74
CA ASP A 167 2.04 11.78 7.00
C ASP A 167 2.29 11.98 8.49
N GLU A 168 1.23 12.18 9.29
CA GLU A 168 1.35 12.53 10.70
C GLU A 168 1.40 11.32 11.64
N ASN A 169 0.78 10.20 11.27
CA ASN A 169 0.53 9.10 12.19
C ASN A 169 1.07 7.74 11.72
N ILE A 170 1.18 7.51 10.40
CA ILE A 170 1.67 6.23 9.83
C ILE A 170 3.15 6.31 9.45
N PHE A 171 3.57 7.35 8.75
CA PHE A 171 4.95 7.55 8.29
C PHE A 171 5.87 8.12 9.37
N VAL A 172 5.83 7.47 10.52
CA VAL A 172 6.69 7.71 11.68
C VAL A 172 7.78 6.65 11.69
N GLY A 173 9.05 7.07 11.60
CA GLY A 173 10.21 6.15 11.58
C GLY A 173 10.37 5.34 12.86
N VAL A 174 9.97 5.89 14.01
CA VAL A 174 9.97 5.16 15.28
C VAL A 174 8.71 4.29 15.38
N ALA A 175 8.87 2.99 15.13
CA ALA A 175 7.78 2.00 15.05
C ALA A 175 6.78 2.03 16.23
N ARG A 176 7.26 2.26 17.45
CA ARG A 176 6.43 2.32 18.68
C ARG A 176 5.60 3.60 18.82
N ARG A 177 5.95 4.67 18.09
CA ARG A 177 5.20 5.92 18.03
C ARG A 177 4.18 5.94 16.88
N ARG A 178 4.26 4.95 15.98
CA ARG A 178 3.35 4.79 14.86
C ARG A 178 1.95 4.41 15.36
N ILE A 179 0.92 4.94 14.73
CA ILE A 179 -0.47 4.63 15.06
C ILE A 179 -0.75 3.12 14.99
N LYS A 180 -1.52 2.61 15.96
CA LYS A 180 -1.95 1.21 15.98
C LYS A 180 -3.19 1.04 15.09
N ALA A 181 -3.39 -0.17 14.55
CA ALA A 181 -4.49 -0.46 13.62
C ALA A 181 -5.88 -0.09 14.17
N LYS A 182 -6.12 -0.27 15.47
CA LYS A 182 -7.38 0.09 16.12
C LYS A 182 -7.64 1.61 16.05
N ASP A 183 -6.64 2.42 16.37
CA ASP A 183 -6.78 3.87 16.39
C ASP A 183 -6.83 4.44 14.96
N LEU A 184 -6.11 3.81 14.02
CA LEU A 184 -6.22 4.10 12.60
C LEU A 184 -7.63 3.82 12.08
N TYR A 185 -8.22 2.68 12.44
CA TYR A 185 -9.60 2.36 12.07
C TYR A 185 -10.58 3.43 12.55
N SER A 186 -10.47 3.87 13.81
CA SER A 186 -11.32 4.94 14.34
C SER A 186 -11.22 6.24 13.54
N LYS A 187 -10.00 6.68 13.21
CA LYS A 187 -9.80 7.89 12.38
C LYS A 187 -10.37 7.75 10.96
N LEU A 188 -10.27 6.57 10.35
CA LEU A 188 -10.83 6.32 9.02
C LEU A 188 -12.37 6.26 9.06
N ASP A 189 -12.94 5.72 10.13
CA ASP A 189 -14.39 5.67 10.33
C ASP A 189 -14.98 7.08 10.54
N GLU A 190 -14.25 7.96 11.22
CA GLU A 190 -14.59 9.39 11.34
C GLU A 190 -14.67 10.08 9.96
N ILE A 191 -13.64 9.90 9.10
CA ILE A 191 -13.65 10.44 7.73
C ILE A 191 -14.85 9.89 6.94
N LYS A 192 -15.14 8.60 7.07
CA LYS A 192 -16.27 7.97 6.39
C LYS A 192 -17.61 8.54 6.88
N ALA A 193 -17.77 8.78 8.17
CA ALA A 193 -18.99 9.37 8.72
C ALA A 193 -19.20 10.81 8.22
N GLU A 194 -18.13 11.62 8.15
CA GLU A 194 -18.16 12.98 7.57
C GLU A 194 -18.64 12.94 6.11
N MET A 195 -18.13 12.00 5.29
CA MET A 195 -18.59 11.84 3.90
C MET A 195 -20.09 11.55 3.78
N GLN A 196 -20.61 10.66 4.63
CA GLN A 196 -22.01 10.27 4.58
C GLN A 196 -22.94 11.41 4.97
N ALA A 197 -22.49 12.32 5.84
CA ALA A 197 -23.24 13.51 6.23
C ALA A 197 -23.29 14.59 5.14
N GLU A 198 -22.25 14.70 4.31
CA GLU A 198 -22.12 15.73 3.26
C GLU A 198 -22.74 15.33 1.91
N THR A 199 -23.19 14.09 1.76
CA THR A 199 -23.72 13.62 0.47
C THR A 199 -25.14 14.17 0.23
N GLU A 200 -25.25 15.31 -0.45
CA GLU A 200 -26.50 15.72 -1.10
C GLU A 200 -26.88 14.67 -2.17
N SER A 201 -28.16 14.28 -2.23
CA SER A 201 -28.60 13.28 -3.20
C SER A 201 -28.47 13.85 -4.62
N LEU A 202 -27.58 13.28 -5.43
CA LEU A 202 -27.54 13.52 -6.87
C LEU A 202 -28.91 13.21 -7.48
N PRO A 203 -29.40 14.02 -8.44
CA PRO A 203 -30.59 13.69 -9.22
C PRO A 203 -30.48 12.28 -9.81
N LYS A 204 -31.56 11.51 -9.74
CA LYS A 204 -31.58 10.08 -10.11
C LYS A 204 -31.14 9.87 -11.55
N GLU A 205 -31.51 10.79 -12.44
CA GLU A 205 -31.19 10.74 -13.87
C GLU A 205 -29.67 10.82 -14.11
N ILE A 206 -28.96 11.60 -13.30
CA ILE A 206 -27.49 11.69 -13.38
C ILE A 206 -26.87 10.39 -12.85
N MET A 207 -27.38 9.86 -11.75
CA MET A 207 -26.89 8.60 -11.18
C MET A 207 -27.06 7.42 -12.14
N GLU A 208 -28.20 7.32 -12.81
CA GLU A 208 -28.48 6.26 -13.79
C GLU A 208 -27.51 6.30 -14.98
N VAL A 209 -27.21 7.50 -15.50
CA VAL A 209 -26.25 7.68 -16.59
C VAL A 209 -24.83 7.26 -16.15
N LEU A 210 -24.40 7.69 -14.96
CA LEU A 210 -23.06 7.37 -14.46
C LEU A 210 -22.88 5.86 -14.23
N LEU A 211 -23.85 5.22 -13.58
CA LEU A 211 -23.81 3.77 -13.32
C LEU A 211 -23.87 2.95 -14.61
N GLY A 212 -24.68 3.37 -15.58
CA GLY A 212 -24.78 2.69 -16.87
C GLY A 212 -23.48 2.72 -17.69
N VAL A 213 -22.73 3.82 -17.62
CA VAL A 213 -21.41 3.93 -18.27
C VAL A 213 -20.37 3.07 -17.56
N GLU A 214 -20.38 3.04 -16.22
CA GLU A 214 -19.43 2.24 -15.44
C GLU A 214 -19.64 0.73 -15.65
N GLU A 215 -20.90 0.27 -15.69
CA GLU A 215 -21.22 -1.13 -16.00
C GLU A 215 -20.78 -1.52 -17.43
N ALA A 216 -20.89 -0.61 -18.40
CA ALA A 216 -20.43 -0.83 -19.77
C ALA A 216 -18.89 -0.92 -19.87
N LEU A 217 -18.16 -0.18 -19.03
CA LEU A 217 -16.68 -0.23 -18.96
C LEU A 217 -16.17 -1.48 -18.23
N LEU A 218 -16.96 -2.04 -17.31
CA LEU A 218 -16.65 -3.28 -16.60
C LEU A 218 -17.01 -4.55 -17.39
N LYS A 219 -17.85 -4.43 -18.43
CA LYS A 219 -18.11 -5.54 -19.36
C LYS A 219 -16.83 -5.81 -20.16
N PRO A 220 -16.28 -7.03 -20.13
CA PRO A 220 -15.21 -7.38 -21.05
C PRO A 220 -15.70 -7.13 -22.48
N PRO A 221 -14.82 -6.68 -23.40
CA PRO A 221 -15.22 -6.55 -24.80
C PRO A 221 -15.84 -7.87 -25.23
N GLU A 222 -17.01 -7.82 -25.86
CA GLU A 222 -17.61 -9.00 -26.49
C GLU A 222 -16.56 -9.58 -27.42
N SER A 223 -15.84 -10.60 -26.94
CA SER A 223 -14.96 -11.35 -27.79
C SER A 223 -15.86 -12.00 -28.82
N ALA A 224 -15.67 -11.62 -30.08
CA ALA A 224 -16.06 -12.41 -31.21
C ALA A 224 -15.40 -13.80 -31.07
N TYR A 225 -16.05 -14.67 -30.29
CA TYR A 225 -15.73 -16.08 -30.21
C TYR A 225 -16.26 -16.68 -31.51
N THR A 226 -15.49 -16.54 -32.59
CA THR A 226 -15.62 -17.44 -33.71
C THR A 226 -14.91 -18.73 -33.30
N PRO A 227 -15.63 -19.87 -33.17
CA PRO A 227 -14.96 -21.14 -32.92
C PRO A 227 -14.00 -21.39 -34.08
N SER A 228 -12.71 -21.51 -33.79
CA SER A 228 -11.75 -21.98 -34.78
C SER A 228 -12.19 -23.37 -35.26
N PRO A 229 -12.22 -23.64 -36.58
CA PRO A 229 -12.63 -24.93 -37.08
C PRO A 229 -11.68 -26.00 -36.52
N ILE A 230 -12.29 -27.04 -35.93
CA ILE A 230 -11.61 -28.23 -35.43
C ILE A 230 -10.80 -28.83 -36.59
N ILE A 231 -9.47 -28.72 -36.51
CA ILE A 231 -8.58 -29.50 -37.38
C ILE A 231 -8.70 -30.95 -36.93
N LYS A 232 -9.46 -31.75 -37.67
CA LYS A 232 -9.42 -33.21 -37.57
C LYS A 232 -8.04 -33.67 -38.05
N TYR A 233 -7.18 -34.09 -37.12
CA TYR A 233 -6.01 -34.87 -37.48
C TYR A 233 -6.48 -36.19 -38.08
N GLY A 234 -6.20 -36.36 -39.37
CA GLY A 234 -6.38 -37.61 -40.08
C GLY A 234 -5.48 -38.68 -39.48
N SER A 235 -6.09 -39.83 -39.19
CA SER A 235 -5.41 -41.10 -38.99
C SER A 235 -4.50 -41.41 -40.18
N TYR A 236 -3.20 -41.45 -39.94
CA TYR A 236 -2.29 -42.23 -40.78
C TYR A 236 -1.89 -43.47 -40.00
N GLY A 237 -2.41 -44.61 -40.43
CA GLY A 237 -1.80 -45.89 -40.13
C GLY A 237 -0.55 -46.07 -40.99
N PHE A 238 0.52 -46.51 -40.35
CA PHE A 238 1.28 -47.72 -40.65
C PHE A 238 2.02 -48.13 -39.38
#